data_AF-A0A857NI53-F1
#
_entry.id   AF-A0A857NI53-F1
#
_cell.length_a   1.000
_cell.length_b   1.000
_cell.length_c   1.000
_cell.angle_alpha   90.00
_cell.angle_beta   90.00
_cell.angle_gamma   90.00
#
_symmetry.space_group_name_H-M   'P 1'
#
loop_
_entity.id
_entity.type
_entity.pdbx_description
1 polymer ?
#
loop_
_entity_poly.entity_id
_entity_poly.type
_entity_poly.pdbx_seq_one_letter_code
_entity_poly.pdbx_strand_id
1 'polypeptide(L)'
;MKFLPKLLLIISVVSVLLVSTLLYLYLKNQTPLVNSFDDCAKYYPVMESYPRRCNTPDGRSFTETLSPTPTPTPTPVDDTIACTMEALLCPDGSYVGRVPPSCEFALCP
;
A
#
# COMPACT_ATOMS: atom_id res chain seq x y z
N MET A 1 -7.97 34.95 -58.58
CA MET A 1 -6.71 34.26 -58.19
C MET A 1 -6.04 34.82 -56.91
N LYS A 2 -6.73 35.58 -56.03
CA LYS A 2 -6.17 36.06 -54.73
C LYS A 2 -6.66 35.27 -53.51
N PHE A 3 -7.58 34.33 -53.73
CA PHE A 3 -8.18 33.49 -52.68
C PHE A 3 -7.37 32.23 -52.39
N LEU A 4 -6.64 31.71 -53.37
CA LEU A 4 -5.79 30.51 -53.21
C LEU A 4 -4.70 30.67 -52.13
N PRO A 5 -3.94 31.77 -52.05
CA PRO A 5 -2.95 31.94 -50.98
C PRO A 5 -3.61 32.13 -49.61
N LYS A 6 -4.78 32.79 -49.54
CA LYS A 6 -5.54 32.96 -48.30
C LYS A 6 -6.14 31.63 -47.83
N LEU A 7 -6.61 30.79 -48.75
CA LEU A 7 -7.13 29.46 -48.47
C LEU A 7 -6.01 28.54 -47.93
N LEU A 8 -4.81 28.60 -48.52
CA LEU A 8 -3.64 27.86 -48.01
C LEU A 8 -3.22 28.33 -46.61
N LEU A 9 -3.28 29.64 -46.33
CA LEU A 9 -2.99 30.18 -45.01
C LEU A 9 -4.02 29.71 -43.97
N ILE A 10 -5.31 29.72 -44.31
CA ILE A 10 -6.39 29.25 -43.44
C ILE A 10 -6.24 27.74 -43.17
N ILE A 11 -5.97 26.92 -44.21
CA ILE A 11 -5.77 25.47 -44.05
C ILE A 11 -4.57 25.18 -43.14
N SER A 12 -3.47 25.92 -43.29
CA SER A 12 -2.28 25.78 -42.43
C SER A 12 -2.58 26.13 -40.97
N VAL A 13 -3.32 27.20 -40.70
CA VAL A 13 -3.68 27.58 -39.33
C VAL A 13 -4.62 26.54 -38.72
N VAL A 14 -5.61 26.08 -39.48
CA VAL A 14 -6.57 25.06 -39.05
C VAL A 14 -5.87 23.73 -38.77
N SER A 15 -4.91 23.32 -39.60
CA SER A 15 -4.17 22.08 -39.38
C SER A 15 -3.29 22.13 -38.13
N VAL A 16 -2.61 23.25 -37.86
CA VAL A 16 -1.82 23.44 -36.64
C VAL A 16 -2.71 23.40 -35.40
N LEU A 17 -3.87 24.06 -35.44
CA LEU A 17 -4.84 24.02 -34.34
C LEU A 17 -5.38 22.60 -34.10
N LEU A 18 -5.71 21.87 -35.15
CA LEU A 18 -6.15 20.47 -35.06
C LEU A 18 -5.08 19.58 -34.45
N VAL A 19 -3.84 19.66 -34.95
CA VAL A 19 -2.71 18.85 -34.45
C VAL A 19 -2.41 19.18 -33.00
N SER A 20 -2.37 20.47 -32.62
CA SER A 20 -2.13 20.87 -31.23
C SER A 20 -3.23 20.38 -30.28
N THR A 21 -4.49 20.44 -30.71
CA THR A 21 -5.64 19.97 -29.93
C THR A 21 -5.58 18.45 -29.76
N LEU A 22 -5.31 17.70 -30.84
CA LEU A 22 -5.16 16.24 -30.79
C LEU A 22 -4.00 15.82 -29.90
N LEU A 23 -2.85 16.50 -29.99
CA LEU A 23 -1.69 16.23 -29.14
C LEU A 23 -1.99 16.52 -27.66
N TYR A 24 -2.68 17.62 -27.37
CA TYR A 24 -3.10 17.95 -26.00
C TYR A 24 -4.04 16.87 -25.42
N LEU A 25 -5.00 16.38 -26.21
CA LEU A 25 -5.89 15.29 -25.81
C LEU A 25 -5.13 13.97 -25.59
N TYR A 26 -4.14 13.66 -26.44
CA TYR A 26 -3.28 12.50 -26.29
C TYR A 26 -2.47 12.55 -24.98
N LEU A 27 -1.87 13.70 -24.68
CA LEU A 27 -1.07 13.92 -23.47
C LEU A 27 -1.94 13.88 -22.20
N LYS A 28 -3.18 14.38 -22.25
CA LYS A 28 -4.10 14.30 -21.11
C LYS A 28 -4.54 12.86 -20.81
N ASN A 29 -4.55 11.98 -21.80
CA ASN A 29 -5.00 10.59 -21.66
C ASN A 29 -3.93 9.65 -21.06
N GLN A 30 -2.66 10.06 -21.03
CA GLN A 30 -1.61 9.28 -20.40
C GLN A 30 -1.62 9.53 -18.88
N THR A 31 -2.38 8.73 -18.13
CA THR A 31 -2.14 8.62 -16.68
C THR A 31 -0.74 8.04 -16.44
N PRO A 32 0.02 8.52 -15.45
CA PRO A 32 1.36 8.02 -15.20
C PRO A 32 1.32 6.50 -14.94
N LEU A 33 2.23 5.77 -15.58
CA LEU A 33 2.40 4.33 -15.43
C LEU A 33 2.93 4.02 -14.02
N VAL A 34 2.05 4.04 -13.03
CA VAL A 34 2.37 3.65 -11.65
C VAL A 34 2.38 2.12 -11.57
N ASN A 35 3.56 1.54 -11.31
CA ASN A 35 3.74 0.09 -11.19
C ASN A 35 4.24 -0.35 -9.80
N SER A 36 4.50 0.58 -8.89
CA SER A 36 5.06 0.29 -7.56
C SER A 36 4.47 1.21 -6.48
N PHE A 37 4.68 0.84 -5.20
CA PHE A 37 4.31 1.70 -4.06
C PHE A 37 5.09 3.03 -4.08
N ASP A 38 6.40 3.00 -4.35
CA ASP A 38 7.24 4.19 -4.44
C ASP A 38 6.80 5.14 -5.56
N ASP A 39 6.45 4.58 -6.73
CA ASP A 39 5.91 5.36 -7.84
C ASP A 39 4.56 5.99 -7.46
N CYS A 40 3.72 5.27 -6.72
CA CYS A 40 2.42 5.76 -6.29
C CYS A 40 2.59 6.90 -5.26
N ALA A 41 3.42 6.69 -4.24
CA ALA A 41 3.65 7.61 -3.14
C ALA A 41 4.27 8.94 -3.58
N LYS A 42 4.93 8.97 -4.75
CA LYS A 42 5.47 10.19 -5.35
C LYS A 42 4.38 11.17 -5.82
N TYR A 43 3.21 10.66 -6.19
CA TYR A 43 2.14 11.46 -6.81
C TYR A 43 0.84 11.48 -6.00
N TYR A 44 0.62 10.49 -5.13
CA TYR A 44 -0.64 10.30 -4.42
C TYR A 44 -0.45 10.13 -2.90
N PRO A 45 -1.50 10.42 -2.11
CA PRO A 45 -1.46 10.27 -0.66
C PRO A 45 -1.27 8.81 -0.23
N VAL A 46 -0.43 8.61 0.77
CA VAL A 46 -0.22 7.31 1.44
C VAL A 46 -1.10 7.25 2.70
N MET A 47 -1.73 6.10 2.91
CA MET A 47 -2.47 5.78 4.13
C MET A 47 -1.52 5.12 5.13
N GLU A 48 -1.34 5.75 6.28
CA GLU A 48 -0.39 5.38 7.34
C GLU A 48 -0.92 4.28 8.28
N SER A 49 -1.79 3.40 7.80
CA SER A 49 -2.10 2.13 8.48
C SER A 49 -1.03 1.11 8.10
N TYR A 50 -0.51 0.32 9.05
CA TYR A 50 0.43 -0.76 8.71
C TYR A 50 -0.32 -1.99 8.14
N PRO A 51 0.08 -2.54 6.98
CA PRO A 51 1.14 -2.06 6.07
C PRO A 51 0.66 -0.86 5.23
N ARG A 52 1.57 0.09 4.94
CA ARG A 52 1.22 1.35 4.25
C ARG A 52 0.62 1.08 2.88
N ARG A 53 -0.40 1.87 2.51
CA ARG A 53 -1.13 1.70 1.23
C ARG A 53 -1.25 3.02 0.48
N CYS A 54 -1.13 2.98 -0.84
CA CYS A 54 -1.29 4.12 -1.73
C CYS A 54 -2.36 3.81 -2.79
N ASN A 55 -3.32 4.72 -2.99
CA ASN A 55 -4.44 4.53 -3.92
C ASN A 55 -4.38 5.55 -5.07
N THR A 56 -4.61 5.10 -6.30
CA THR A 56 -4.68 5.97 -7.48
C THR A 56 -6.12 6.36 -7.83
N PRO A 57 -6.36 7.49 -8.53
CA PRO A 57 -7.68 7.89 -9.02
C PRO A 57 -8.34 6.87 -9.95
N ASP A 58 -7.52 6.04 -10.61
CA ASP A 58 -7.97 4.92 -11.46
C ASP A 58 -8.47 3.70 -10.65
N GLY A 59 -8.41 3.76 -9.31
CA GLY A 59 -8.87 2.70 -8.41
C GLY A 59 -7.85 1.59 -8.11
N ARG A 60 -6.59 1.73 -8.53
CA ARG A 60 -5.52 0.78 -8.17
C ARG A 60 -5.00 1.06 -6.77
N SER A 61 -4.63 0.01 -6.03
CA SER A 61 -4.08 0.11 -4.67
C SER A 61 -2.74 -0.61 -4.60
N PHE A 62 -1.71 0.09 -4.16
CA PHE A 62 -0.36 -0.42 -3.96
C PHE A 62 -0.06 -0.46 -2.47
N THR A 63 0.26 -1.63 -1.93
CA THR A 63 0.67 -1.79 -0.53
C THR A 63 2.19 -1.87 -0.49
N GLU A 64 2.82 -1.28 0.52
CA GLU A 64 4.23 -1.49 0.83
C GLU A 64 4.41 -3.00 1.02
N THR A 65 5.07 -3.63 0.05
CA THR A 65 5.52 -5.01 0.24
C THR A 65 6.64 -4.85 1.25
N LEU A 66 6.32 -5.12 2.51
CA LEU A 66 7.34 -5.39 3.50
C LEU A 66 8.32 -6.29 2.76
N SER A 67 9.56 -5.82 2.59
CA SER A 67 10.63 -6.70 2.10
C SER A 67 10.36 -8.04 2.76
N PRO A 68 10.30 -9.17 2.04
CA PRO A 68 10.34 -10.42 2.73
C PRO A 68 11.67 -10.38 3.48
N THR A 69 11.65 -9.90 4.73
CA THR A 69 12.39 -10.49 5.83
C THR A 69 12.29 -11.95 5.49
N PRO A 70 13.42 -12.60 5.12
CA PRO A 70 13.39 -13.95 4.60
C PRO A 70 12.41 -14.68 5.48
N THR A 71 11.25 -15.01 4.89
CA THR A 71 10.17 -15.66 5.63
C THR A 71 10.90 -16.79 6.32
N PRO A 72 10.94 -16.85 7.66
CA PRO A 72 11.56 -18.00 8.29
C PRO A 72 10.85 -19.18 7.63
N THR A 73 11.64 -19.94 6.87
CA THR A 73 11.41 -21.33 6.50
C THR A 73 10.40 -21.91 7.47
N PRO A 74 9.27 -22.53 7.06
CA PRO A 74 8.21 -22.94 7.97
C PRO A 74 8.83 -23.58 9.21
N THR A 75 9.04 -22.76 10.23
CA THR A 75 9.70 -23.18 11.46
C THR A 75 8.65 -24.09 12.06
N PRO A 76 9.03 -25.25 12.61
CA PRO A 76 8.09 -26.01 13.41
C PRO A 76 7.47 -24.99 14.37
N VAL A 77 6.15 -24.83 14.30
CA VAL A 77 5.42 -23.98 15.24
C VAL A 77 5.73 -24.62 16.58
N ASP A 78 6.68 -24.03 17.30
CA ASP A 78 6.86 -24.35 18.70
C ASP A 78 5.60 -23.79 19.33
N ASP A 79 4.63 -24.67 19.60
CA ASP A 79 3.38 -24.39 20.28
C ASP A 79 3.66 -24.02 21.75
N THR A 80 4.59 -23.10 21.99
CA THR A 80 4.80 -22.47 23.29
C THR A 80 3.61 -21.56 23.51
N ILE A 81 2.54 -22.14 24.02
CA ILE A 81 1.36 -21.42 24.49
C ILE A 81 1.86 -20.46 25.58
N ALA A 82 1.88 -19.18 25.25
CA ALA A 82 2.28 -18.12 26.17
C ALA A 82 1.08 -17.73 27.03
N CYS A 83 1.22 -17.86 28.35
CA CYS A 83 0.20 -17.44 29.30
C CYS A 83 0.43 -15.99 29.76
N THR A 84 -0.62 -15.33 30.26
CA THR A 84 -0.52 -13.99 30.85
C THR A 84 0.32 -14.02 32.13
N MET A 85 1.03 -12.91 32.41
CA MET A 85 1.92 -12.77 33.57
C MET A 85 1.18 -12.43 34.88
N GLU A 86 -0.02 -12.99 35.06
CA GLU A 86 -0.81 -12.78 36.28
C GLU A 86 -0.29 -13.67 37.41
N ALA A 87 -0.38 -13.18 38.64
CA ALA A 87 0.01 -13.91 39.84
C ALA A 87 -1.19 -14.07 40.79
N LEU A 88 -1.36 -15.27 41.33
CA LEU A 88 -2.33 -15.61 42.37
C LEU A 88 -1.62 -15.66 43.73
N LEU A 89 -2.16 -14.96 44.73
CA LEU A 89 -1.67 -15.02 46.12
C LEU A 89 -2.23 -16.26 46.82
N CYS A 90 -1.34 -17.08 47.38
CA CYS A 90 -1.64 -18.29 48.12
C CYS A 90 -1.85 -18.01 49.62
N PRO A 91 -2.53 -18.90 50.39
CA PRO A 91 -2.79 -18.70 51.81
C PRO A 91 -1.55 -18.63 52.71
N ASP A 92 -0.45 -19.23 52.26
CA ASP A 92 0.89 -19.17 52.89
C ASP A 92 1.61 -17.84 52.62
N GLY A 93 1.07 -17.01 51.73
CA GLY A 93 1.65 -15.74 51.31
C GLY A 93 2.56 -15.82 50.08
N SER A 94 2.72 -16.99 49.46
CA SER A 94 3.47 -17.15 48.20
C SER A 94 2.64 -16.74 46.97
N TYR A 95 3.27 -16.66 45.81
CA TYR A 95 2.62 -16.29 44.55
C TYR A 95 2.88 -17.34 43.47
N VAL A 96 1.83 -17.71 42.74
CA VAL A 96 1.89 -18.67 41.63
C VAL A 96 1.38 -18.04 40.33
N GLY A 97 2.00 -18.40 39.21
CA GLY A 97 1.61 -17.95 37.87
C GLY A 97 0.76 -18.97 37.10
N ARG A 98 0.40 -18.64 35.87
CA ARG A 98 -0.32 -19.53 34.95
C ARG A 98 0.63 -20.51 34.24
N VAL A 99 0.17 -21.75 34.01
CA VAL A 99 0.96 -22.84 33.41
C VAL A 99 0.30 -23.34 32.12
N PRO A 100 1.02 -23.44 30.98
CA PRO A 100 0.49 -24.03 29.76
C PRO A 100 0.26 -25.54 29.90
N PRO A 101 -0.64 -26.15 29.10
CA PRO A 101 -1.34 -25.60 27.93
C PRO A 101 -2.68 -24.91 28.24
N SER A 102 -3.26 -25.12 29.43
CA SER A 102 -4.56 -24.54 29.80
C SER A 102 -4.46 -23.09 30.32
N CYS A 103 -3.25 -22.63 30.65
CA CYS A 103 -3.01 -21.34 31.31
C CYS A 103 -3.79 -21.18 32.62
N GLU A 104 -3.92 -22.26 33.37
CA GLU A 104 -4.45 -22.28 34.74
C GLU A 104 -3.36 -21.96 35.75
N PHE A 105 -3.73 -21.42 36.92
CA PHE A 105 -2.75 -21.16 37.98
C PHE A 105 -2.14 -22.46 38.50
N ALA A 106 -0.83 -22.46 38.75
CA ALA A 106 -0.17 -23.58 39.43
C ALA A 106 -0.75 -23.77 40.85
N LEU A 107 -0.60 -24.97 41.40
CA LEU A 107 -1.02 -25.26 42.78
C LEU A 107 -0.16 -24.49 43.78
N CYS A 108 -0.80 -23.98 44.85
CA CYS A 108 -0.10 -23.40 45.98
C CYS A 108 0.73 -24.45 46.73
N PRO A 109 1.93 -24.10 47.22
CA PRO A 109 2.80 -25.00 47.99
C PRO A 109 2.25 -25.35 49.39
#